data_AF-A0A6V2P0J9-F1
#
_entry.id   AF-A0A6V2P0J9-F1
#
_cell.length_a   1.000
_cell.length_b   1.000
_cell.length_c   1.000
_cell.angle_alpha   90.00
_cell.angle_beta   90.00
_cell.angle_gamma   90.00
#
_symmetry.space_group_name_H-M   'P 1'
#
loop_
_entity.id
_entity.type
_entity.pdbx_description
1 polymer ?
#
loop_
_entity_poly.entity_id
_entity_poly.type
_entity_poly.pdbx_seq_one_letter_code
_entity_poly.pdbx_strand_id
1 'polypeptide(L)'
;MSLPAFKSFASVIRHQAVQQHLRYRYLSSECIALRKVQQALEEYRRENFSRETPARFKKEIAKAAFSVSPEACRTGEIAVDKINPILENIGRKKDCLTDEELDAILLESNDRLSNKRFIPIDMIIKQCV
;
A
#
# COMPACT_ATOMS: atom_id res chain seq x y z
N MET A 1 -55.56 0.26 3.08
CA MET A 1 -54.53 0.50 2.05
C MET A 1 -53.17 0.48 2.76
N SER A 2 -52.39 -0.58 2.54
CA SER A 2 -51.16 -0.89 3.28
C SER A 2 -49.94 -0.62 2.39
N LEU A 3 -48.97 0.15 2.89
CA LEU A 3 -47.69 0.43 2.22
C LEU A 3 -46.73 -0.76 2.42
N PRO A 4 -46.01 -1.23 1.39
CA PRO A 4 -44.97 -2.22 1.59
C PRO A 4 -43.70 -1.57 2.15
N ALA A 5 -43.16 -2.21 3.19
CA ALA A 5 -41.92 -1.88 3.85
C ALA A 5 -40.72 -2.02 2.89
N PHE A 6 -39.98 -0.92 2.69
CA PHE A 6 -38.65 -0.95 2.09
C PHE A 6 -37.67 -1.62 3.05
N LYS A 7 -37.38 -2.90 2.80
CA LYS A 7 -36.33 -3.63 3.51
C LYS A 7 -34.97 -3.06 3.11
N SER A 8 -34.23 -2.69 4.15
CA SER A 8 -32.88 -2.14 4.17
C SER A 8 -31.90 -2.83 3.21
N PHE A 9 -31.37 -2.07 2.24
CA PHE A 9 -30.28 -2.46 1.33
C PHE A 9 -28.90 -2.49 2.02
N ALA A 10 -28.80 -2.21 3.32
CA ALA A 10 -27.53 -2.04 4.03
C ALA A 10 -26.81 -3.36 4.43
N SER A 11 -27.32 -4.52 4.01
CA SER A 11 -26.78 -5.83 4.40
C SER A 11 -25.91 -6.50 3.32
N VAL A 12 -26.03 -6.11 2.04
CA VAL A 12 -25.38 -6.83 0.94
C VAL A 12 -23.95 -6.35 0.65
N ILE A 13 -23.58 -5.13 1.06
CA ILE A 13 -22.30 -4.50 0.65
C ILE A 13 -21.13 -4.86 1.59
N ARG A 14 -21.36 -5.53 2.72
CA ARG A 14 -20.28 -5.82 3.69
C ARG A 14 -19.45 -7.08 3.42
N HIS A 15 -19.84 -7.93 2.47
CA HIS A 15 -19.12 -9.19 2.21
C HIS A 15 -18.18 -9.19 0.99
N GLN A 16 -18.12 -8.12 0.19
CA GLN A 16 -17.20 -8.06 -0.96
C GLN A 16 -15.83 -7.43 -0.64
N ALA A 17 -15.72 -6.61 0.41
CA ALA A 17 -14.44 -5.97 0.76
C ALA A 17 -13.42 -6.92 1.45
N VAL A 18 -13.86 -8.09 1.92
CA VAL A 18 -13.00 -9.01 2.69
C VAL A 18 -12.28 -10.04 1.80
N GLN A 19 -12.70 -10.22 0.55
CA GLN A 19 -12.19 -11.30 -0.30
C GLN A 19 -11.10 -10.90 -1.31
N GLN A 20 -10.82 -9.61 -1.53
CA GLN A 20 -9.74 -9.21 -2.44
C GLN A 20 -8.34 -9.23 -1.79
N HIS A 21 -8.24 -9.47 -0.48
CA HIS A 21 -6.97 -9.41 0.27
C HIS A 21 -6.12 -10.69 0.24
N LEU A 22 -6.54 -11.77 -0.45
CA LEU A 22 -5.86 -13.07 -0.35
C LEU A 22 -5.23 -13.58 -1.65
N ARG A 23 -5.12 -12.75 -2.69
CA ARG A 23 -4.46 -13.15 -3.96
C ARG A 23 -3.13 -12.49 -4.25
N TYR A 24 -2.61 -11.65 -3.36
CA TYR A 24 -1.21 -11.30 -3.41
C TYR A 24 -0.45 -12.47 -2.77
N ARG A 25 0.19 -13.31 -3.61
CA ARG A 25 1.24 -14.19 -3.10
C ARG A 25 2.20 -13.28 -2.36
N TYR A 26 2.37 -13.55 -1.08
CA TYR A 26 3.29 -12.84 -0.21
C TYR A 26 4.60 -12.66 -0.98
N LEU A 27 4.95 -11.40 -1.29
CA LEU A 27 6.27 -11.06 -1.81
C LEU A 27 7.24 -11.79 -0.89
N SER A 28 8.08 -12.67 -1.45
CA SER A 28 9.04 -13.41 -0.64
C SER A 28 9.81 -12.38 0.19
N SER A 29 9.99 -12.67 1.47
CA SER A 29 10.86 -11.87 2.37
C SER A 29 12.29 -11.72 1.82
N GLU A 30 12.60 -12.39 0.73
CA GLU A 30 13.88 -12.37 0.02
C GLU A 30 14.03 -11.19 -0.95
N CYS A 31 12.96 -10.50 -1.37
CA CYS A 31 13.08 -9.34 -2.26
C CYS A 31 13.87 -8.20 -1.60
N ILE A 32 15.11 -7.99 -2.07
CA ILE A 32 16.04 -7.00 -1.51
C ILE A 32 15.49 -5.58 -1.69
N ALA A 33 14.94 -5.27 -2.87
CA ALA A 33 14.39 -3.97 -3.19
C ALA A 33 13.19 -3.61 -2.29
N LEU A 34 12.27 -4.55 -2.07
CA LEU A 34 11.14 -4.34 -1.15
C LEU A 34 11.61 -4.13 0.29
N ARG A 35 12.62 -4.89 0.74
CA ARG A 35 13.20 -4.72 2.07
C ARG A 35 13.84 -3.35 2.27
N LYS A 36 14.48 -2.78 1.24
CA LYS A 36 15.00 -1.41 1.30
C LYS A 36 13.87 -0.40 1.55
N VAL A 37 12.75 -0.52 0.84
CA VAL A 37 11.58 0.34 1.04
C VAL A 37 11.02 0.18 2.46
N GLN A 38 10.86 -1.06 2.90
CA GLN A 38 10.39 -1.37 4.26
C GLN A 38 11.30 -0.78 5.33
N GLN A 39 12.61 -0.89 5.16
CA GLN A 39 13.59 -0.32 6.07
C GLN A 39 13.51 1.21 6.09
N ALA A 40 13.45 1.87 4.93
CA ALA A 40 13.35 3.32 4.84
C ALA A 40 12.08 3.85 5.54
N LEU A 41 10.96 3.16 5.34
CA LEU A 41 9.69 3.47 6.00
C LEU A 41 9.73 3.24 7.51
N GLU A 42 10.39 2.17 7.96
CA GLU A 42 10.56 1.85 9.37
C GLU A 42 11.49 2.84 10.08
N GLU A 43 12.59 3.25 9.44
CA GLU A 43 13.45 4.33 9.96
C GLU A 43 12.68 5.65 10.05
N TYR A 44 11.93 6.01 9.01
CA TYR A 44 11.07 7.19 9.02
C TYR A 44 10.03 7.12 10.15
N ARG A 45 9.43 5.94 10.36
CA ARG A 45 8.50 5.70 11.47
C ARG A 45 9.17 5.90 12.82
N ARG A 46 10.36 5.34 13.05
CA ARG A 46 11.08 5.50 14.32
C ARG A 46 11.44 6.96 14.61
N GLU A 47 11.87 7.70 13.59
CA GLU A 47 12.25 9.10 13.75
C GLU A 47 11.05 10.01 14.04
N ASN A 48 9.92 9.79 13.37
CA ASN A 48 8.79 10.73 13.39
C ASN A 48 7.59 10.28 14.23
N PHE A 49 7.46 8.97 14.48
CA PHE A 49 6.29 8.35 15.11
C PHE A 49 6.66 7.37 16.23
N SER A 50 7.86 7.48 16.84
CA SER A 50 8.33 6.57 17.91
C SER A 50 7.39 6.44 19.11
N ARG A 51 6.59 7.48 19.40
CA ARG A 51 5.66 7.52 20.54
C ARG A 51 4.19 7.47 20.12
N GLU A 52 3.91 7.25 18.83
CA GLU A 52 2.57 7.38 18.26
C GLU A 52 2.03 6.05 17.75
N THR A 53 0.69 5.98 17.61
CA THR A 53 0.06 4.75 17.15
C THR A 53 0.39 4.48 15.66
N PRO A 54 0.55 3.21 15.26
CA PRO A 54 0.80 2.83 13.86
C PRO A 54 -0.22 3.38 12.86
N ALA A 55 -1.43 3.71 13.33
CA ALA A 55 -2.48 4.31 12.52
C ALA A 55 -2.11 5.71 11.97
N ARG A 56 -1.35 6.54 12.73
CA ARG A 56 -0.97 7.87 12.24
C ARG A 56 0.13 7.77 11.19
N PHE A 57 1.10 6.89 11.41
CA PHE A 57 2.12 6.55 10.41
C PHE A 57 1.46 6.05 9.11
N LYS A 58 0.53 5.09 9.19
CA LYS A 58 -0.22 4.62 8.02
C LYS A 58 -0.95 5.75 7.29
N LYS A 59 -1.56 6.69 8.03
CA LYS A 59 -2.23 7.86 7.43
C LYS A 59 -1.26 8.78 6.69
N GLU A 60 -0.08 9.04 7.23
CA GLU A 60 0.92 9.88 6.56
C GLU A 60 1.48 9.20 5.31
N ILE A 61 1.73 7.89 5.35
CA ILE A 61 2.12 7.14 4.14
C ILE A 61 0.99 7.12 3.11
N ALA A 62 -0.26 6.91 3.51
CA ALA A 62 -1.41 6.98 2.62
C ALA A 62 -1.59 8.38 2.01
N LYS A 63 -1.29 9.44 2.77
CA LYS A 63 -1.32 10.82 2.28
C LYS A 63 -0.20 11.11 1.29
N ALA A 64 1.02 10.63 1.56
CA ALA A 64 2.14 10.70 0.63
C ALA A 64 1.87 9.89 -0.65
N ALA A 65 1.17 8.76 -0.54
CA ALA A 65 0.71 7.98 -1.68
C ALA A 65 -0.40 8.71 -2.47
N PHE A 66 -1.30 9.40 -1.78
CA PHE A 66 -2.37 10.18 -2.41
C PHE A 66 -1.84 11.38 -3.20
N SER A 67 -0.81 12.07 -2.70
CA SER A 67 -0.22 13.22 -3.41
C SER A 67 0.39 12.83 -4.76
N VAL A 68 0.86 11.59 -4.89
CA VAL A 68 1.49 11.07 -6.11
C VAL A 68 0.54 10.23 -6.98
N SER A 69 -0.53 9.70 -6.38
CA SER A 69 -1.58 8.94 -7.06
C SER A 69 -2.92 9.14 -6.34
N PRO A 70 -3.81 10.02 -6.84
CA PRO A 70 -5.11 10.27 -6.23
C PRO A 70 -5.99 9.01 -6.10
N GLU A 71 -5.76 8.01 -6.95
CA GLU A 71 -6.49 6.74 -6.94
C GLU A 71 -6.05 5.81 -5.82
N ALA A 72 -4.84 5.97 -5.28
CA ALA A 72 -4.28 5.10 -4.24
C ALA A 72 -5.11 5.10 -2.95
N CYS A 73 -5.79 6.22 -2.65
CA CYS A 73 -6.65 6.29 -1.46
C CYS A 73 -7.97 5.52 -1.63
N ARG A 74 -8.40 5.25 -2.88
CA ARG A 74 -9.61 4.45 -3.17
C ARG A 74 -9.30 2.97 -3.33
N THR A 75 -8.19 2.65 -3.99
CA THR A 75 -7.81 1.26 -4.28
C THR A 75 -7.00 0.62 -3.14
N GLY A 76 -6.32 1.43 -2.33
CA GLY A 76 -5.34 0.94 -1.37
C GLY A 76 -4.06 0.41 -2.05
N GLU A 77 -3.87 0.72 -3.33
CA GLU A 77 -2.77 0.26 -4.16
C GLU A 77 -2.00 1.46 -4.71
N ILE A 78 -0.67 1.37 -4.73
CA ILE A 78 0.20 2.40 -5.30
C ILE A 78 0.89 1.86 -6.54
N ALA A 79 1.06 2.72 -7.55
CA ALA A 79 1.86 2.34 -8.69
C ALA A 79 3.35 2.31 -8.30
N VAL A 80 4.10 1.33 -8.83
CA VAL A 80 5.50 1.08 -8.42
C VAL A 80 6.42 2.26 -8.75
N ASP A 81 6.17 2.94 -9.87
CA ASP A 81 6.86 4.17 -10.26
C ASP A 81 6.66 5.31 -9.25
N LYS A 82 5.66 5.20 -8.37
CA LYS A 82 5.38 6.19 -7.32
C LYS A 82 6.11 5.91 -6.01
N ILE A 83 6.81 4.79 -5.86
CA ILE A 83 7.57 4.47 -4.64
C ILE A 83 8.66 5.52 -4.37
N ASN A 84 9.49 5.84 -5.37
CA ASN A 84 10.54 6.85 -5.21
C ASN A 84 9.98 8.24 -4.86
N PRO A 85 8.96 8.76 -5.57
CA PRO A 85 8.28 9.99 -5.16
C PRO A 85 7.77 9.98 -3.71
N ILE A 86 7.25 8.85 -3.21
CA ILE A 86 6.82 8.73 -1.81
C ILE A 86 8.03 8.82 -0.88
N LEU A 87 9.11 8.10 -1.16
CA LEU A 87 10.35 8.14 -0.39
C LEU A 87 10.95 9.55 -0.36
N GLU A 88 10.98 10.25 -1.48
CA GLU A 88 11.42 11.65 -1.54
C GLU A 88 10.54 12.56 -0.67
N ASN A 89 9.21 12.41 -0.74
CA ASN A 89 8.26 13.23 0.03
C ASN A 89 8.42 13.05 1.55
N ILE A 90 8.87 11.89 2.01
CA ILE A 90 9.15 11.63 3.44
C ILE A 90 10.61 11.90 3.83
N GLY A 91 11.40 12.52 2.94
CA GLY A 91 12.80 12.88 3.20
C GLY A 91 13.80 11.74 3.03
N ARG A 92 13.40 10.63 2.39
CA ARG A 92 14.18 9.40 2.19
C ARG A 92 14.76 9.28 0.78
N LYS A 93 15.21 10.41 0.20
CA LYS A 93 15.78 10.45 -1.15
C LYS A 93 17.00 9.53 -1.34
N LYS A 94 17.81 9.37 -0.29
CA LYS A 94 18.99 8.47 -0.30
C LYS A 94 18.62 6.98 -0.43
N ASP A 95 17.38 6.64 -0.08
CA ASP A 95 16.86 5.26 -0.05
C ASP A 95 15.99 4.96 -1.29
N CYS A 96 15.98 5.85 -2.29
CA CYS A 96 15.29 5.63 -3.56
C CYS A 96 15.89 4.43 -4.31
N LEU A 97 15.00 3.70 -4.97
CA LEU A 97 15.31 2.50 -5.73
C LEU A 97 15.73 2.80 -7.17
N THR A 98 16.56 1.95 -7.76
CA THR A 98 16.81 1.99 -9.20
C THR A 98 15.65 1.39 -10.00
N ASP A 99 15.62 1.62 -11.31
CA ASP A 99 14.59 1.04 -12.18
C ASP A 99 14.63 -0.50 -12.14
N GLU A 100 15.81 -1.12 -12.06
CA GLU A 100 15.93 -2.58 -11.93
C GLU A 100 15.36 -3.09 -10.60
N GLU A 101 15.51 -2.32 -9.53
CA GLU A 101 14.96 -2.64 -8.21
C GLU A 101 13.43 -2.51 -8.20
N LEU A 102 12.87 -1.49 -8.85
CA LEU A 102 11.43 -1.34 -9.04
C LEU A 102 10.85 -2.49 -9.86
N ASP A 103 11.53 -2.90 -10.93
CA ASP A 103 11.16 -4.06 -11.74
C ASP A 103 11.25 -5.37 -10.94
N ALA A 104 12.25 -5.50 -10.06
CA ALA A 104 12.36 -6.66 -9.17
C ALA A 104 11.17 -6.78 -8.21
N ILE A 105 10.65 -5.65 -7.71
CA ILE A 105 9.45 -5.65 -6.87
C ILE A 105 8.22 -6.08 -7.70
N LEU A 106 8.08 -5.59 -8.95
CA LEU A 106 6.99 -5.99 -9.84
C LEU A 106 7.02 -7.50 -10.15
N LEU A 107 8.21 -8.04 -10.44
CA LEU A 107 8.40 -9.47 -10.74
C LEU A 107 7.97 -10.35 -9.56
N GLU A 108 8.31 -9.93 -8.35
CA GLU A 108 7.99 -10.67 -7.13
C GLU A 108 6.50 -10.58 -6.79
N SER A 109 5.82 -9.47 -7.15
CA SER A 109 4.38 -9.24 -6.87
C SER A 109 3.47 -10.26 -7.57
N ASN A 110 4.07 -11.11 -8.43
CA ASN A 110 3.47 -12.21 -9.18
C ASN A 110 2.24 -11.78 -10.00
N ASP A 111 2.15 -10.51 -10.37
CA ASP A 111 1.10 -10.00 -11.25
C ASP A 111 1.51 -10.14 -12.72
N ARG A 112 1.95 -11.35 -13.10
CA ARG A 112 2.34 -11.68 -14.48
C ARG A 112 1.16 -11.62 -15.47
N LEU A 113 -0.06 -11.39 -14.98
CA LEU A 113 -1.31 -11.49 -15.74
C LEU A 113 -2.08 -10.16 -15.80
N SER A 114 -1.78 -9.20 -14.94
CA SER A 114 -2.39 -7.89 -15.01
C SER A 114 -1.32 -6.88 -15.38
N ASN A 115 -1.55 -6.11 -16.44
CA ASN A 115 -0.68 -5.00 -16.87
C ASN A 115 -0.60 -3.86 -15.81
N LYS A 116 -1.02 -4.13 -14.58
CA LYS A 116 -1.15 -3.15 -13.51
C LYS A 116 0.13 -3.19 -12.70
N ARG A 117 0.95 -2.15 -12.86
CA ARG A 117 2.16 -1.91 -12.06
C ARG A 117 1.80 -1.39 -10.66
N PHE A 118 0.91 -2.08 -9.95
CA PHE A 118 0.37 -1.62 -8.67
C PHE A 118 0.68 -2.60 -7.54
N ILE A 119 0.94 -2.06 -6.34
CA ILE A 119 1.24 -2.82 -5.12
C ILE A 119 0.36 -2.30 -3.99
N PRO A 120 -0.31 -3.17 -3.23
CA PRO A 120 -1.07 -2.77 -2.04
C PRO A 120 -0.19 -2.07 -1.00
N ILE A 121 -0.66 -0.96 -0.46
CA ILE A 121 0.04 -0.18 0.56
C ILE A 121 0.31 -1.03 1.82
N ASP A 122 -0.67 -1.83 2.24
CA ASP A 122 -0.52 -2.71 3.41
C ASP A 122 0.57 -3.78 3.21
N MET A 123 0.90 -4.13 1.97
CA MET A 123 1.99 -5.05 1.66
C MET A 123 3.36 -4.43 1.95
N ILE A 124 3.49 -3.13 1.68
CA ILE A 124 4.71 -2.36 1.89
C ILE A 124 4.89 -2.05 3.39
N ILE A 125 3.81 -1.76 4.10
CA ILE A 125 3.85 -1.34 5.51
C ILE A 125 3.90 -2.53 6.50
N LYS A 126 3.71 -3.76 6.04
CA LYS A 126 3.43 -4.94 6.89
C LYS A 126 4.45 -5.24 8.00
N GLN A 127 5.71 -4.81 7.85
CA GLN A 127 6.77 -5.05 8.86
C GLN A 127 7.01 -3.88 9.83
N CYS A 128 6.29 -2.76 9.69
CA CYS A 128 6.50 -1.55 10.49
C CYS A 128 5.64 -1.47 11.77
N VAL A 129 5.02 -2.59 12.20
CA VAL A 129 4.12 -2.67 13.37
C VAL A 129 4.61 -3.72 14.34
#